data_AF-A0A1I2D6D7-F1
#
_entry.id   AF-A0A1I2D6D7-F1
#
_cell.length_a   1.000
_cell.length_b   1.000
_cell.length_c   1.000
_cell.angle_alpha   90.00
_cell.angle_beta   90.00
_cell.angle_gamma   90.00
#
_symmetry.space_group_name_H-M   'P 1'
#
loop_
_entity.id
_entity.type
_entity.pdbx_description
1 polymer ?
#
loop_
_entity_poly.entity_id
_entity_poly.type
_entity_poly.pdbx_seq_one_letter_code
_entity_poly.pdbx_strand_id
1 'polypeptide(L)'
;MTNYLHCPKCDSKEVSAQKPSLTYDDTGESSQIADGGLIKMDGDVYCLNCGYSWNPKEQILQSLDVQEQADALNFGKRKERFYTKFEAGNFRLARRLLPKEARLILKRDGLRAAYVYLKSLDTVIDDFKRTFWLAGITVTLLIVGMLAYTCR
;
A
#
# COMPACT_ATOMS: atom_id res chain seq x y z
N MET A 1 -9.61 -19.08 -6.82
CA MET A 1 -8.25 -18.95 -7.36
C MET A 1 -7.31 -19.51 -6.30
N THR A 2 -6.68 -20.66 -6.58
CA THR A 2 -5.63 -21.23 -5.74
C THR A 2 -4.38 -20.37 -5.91
N ASN A 3 -4.00 -19.61 -4.88
CA ASN A 3 -2.72 -18.91 -4.87
C ASN A 3 -1.62 -19.95 -4.68
N TYR A 4 -1.01 -20.39 -5.78
CA TYR A 4 0.20 -21.20 -5.72
C TYR A 4 1.31 -20.32 -5.12
N LEU A 5 1.94 -20.79 -4.05
CA LEU A 5 3.04 -20.07 -3.42
C LEU A 5 4.31 -20.32 -4.26
N HIS A 6 4.85 -19.26 -4.85
CA HIS A 6 6.06 -19.31 -5.65
C HIS A 6 7.26 -18.79 -4.86
N CYS A 7 8.44 -19.37 -5.07
CA CYS A 7 9.67 -18.84 -4.51
C CYS A 7 10.00 -17.47 -5.12
N PRO A 8 10.16 -16.40 -4.32
CA PRO A 8 10.46 -15.07 -4.85
C PRO A 8 11.83 -14.94 -5.51
N LYS A 9 12.76 -15.87 -5.24
CA LYS A 9 14.13 -15.81 -5.76
C LYS A 9 14.30 -16.53 -7.10
N CYS A 10 13.58 -17.64 -7.30
CA CYS A 10 13.78 -18.51 -8.47
C CYS A 10 12.47 -18.97 -9.14
N ASP A 11 11.32 -18.45 -8.70
CA ASP A 11 9.98 -18.75 -9.21
C ASP A 11 9.55 -20.23 -9.15
N SER A 12 10.30 -21.06 -8.41
CA SER A 12 9.96 -22.47 -8.23
C SER A 12 8.70 -22.63 -7.40
N LYS A 13 7.88 -23.62 -7.77
CA LYS A 13 6.68 -24.05 -7.05
C LYS A 13 6.98 -25.04 -5.92
N GLU A 14 8.21 -25.52 -5.85
CA GLU A 14 8.64 -26.51 -4.86
C GLU A 14 9.02 -25.81 -3.56
N VAL A 15 8.07 -25.79 -2.63
CA VAL A 15 8.17 -25.07 -1.35
C VAL A 15 7.79 -26.00 -0.19
N SER A 16 8.51 -25.88 0.92
CA SER A 16 8.29 -26.69 2.12
C SER A 16 8.20 -25.80 3.36
N ALA A 17 7.31 -26.16 4.29
CA ALA A 17 7.20 -25.52 5.61
C ALA A 17 8.19 -26.10 6.65
N GLN A 18 8.93 -27.15 6.28
CA GLN A 18 10.02 -27.69 7.10
C GLN A 18 11.36 -27.22 6.54
N LYS A 19 12.25 -26.77 7.44
CA LYS A 19 13.63 -26.45 7.11
C LYS A 19 14.25 -27.70 6.48
N PRO A 20 14.78 -27.63 5.25
CA PRO A 20 15.43 -28.79 4.65
C PRO A 20 16.64 -29.15 5.53
N SER A 21 16.53 -30.27 6.25
CA SER A 21 17.68 -30.89 6.89
C SER A 21 18.58 -31.38 5.75
N LEU A 22 19.73 -30.73 5.60
CA LEU A 22 20.83 -31.22 4.79
C LEU A 22 21.35 -32.51 5.45
N THR A 23 20.64 -33.60 5.23
CA THR A 23 21.09 -34.95 5.57
C THR A 23 20.76 -35.78 4.34
N TYR A 24 21.79 -36.00 3.51
CA TYR A 24 21.79 -37.05 2.51
C TYR A 24 21.73 -38.36 3.29
N ASP A 25 20.52 -38.85 3.57
CA ASP A 25 20.33 -40.22 4.01
C ASP A 25 19.67 -41.01 2.88
N ASP A 26 20.37 -42.07 2.50
CA ASP A 26 20.15 -42.99 1.39
C ASP A 26 18.99 -43.97 1.69
N THR A 27 17.91 -43.45 2.29
CA THR A 27 16.71 -44.23 2.60
C THR A 27 15.52 -43.51 2.00
N GLY A 28 14.90 -44.17 1.02
CA GLY A 28 13.79 -43.67 0.21
C GLY A 28 12.50 -43.45 0.99
N GLU A 29 12.51 -42.54 1.96
CA GLU A 29 11.34 -42.06 2.66
C GLU A 29 10.93 -40.70 2.09
N SER A 30 10.04 -40.78 1.11
CA SER A 30 9.21 -39.72 0.53
C SER A 30 9.04 -38.51 1.47
N SER A 31 9.88 -37.50 1.28
CA SER A 31 9.61 -36.15 1.72
C SER A 31 8.25 -35.76 1.14
N GLN A 32 7.27 -35.53 2.02
CA GLN A 32 5.92 -35.18 1.64
C GLN A 32 5.95 -33.88 0.84
N ILE A 33 5.93 -34.03 -0.49
CA ILE A 33 5.64 -32.95 -1.42
C ILE A 33 4.23 -32.52 -1.06
N ALA A 34 4.10 -31.35 -0.44
CA ALA A 34 2.81 -30.73 -0.19
C ALA A 34 2.23 -30.31 -1.54
N ASP A 35 1.64 -31.26 -2.24
CA ASP A 35 0.85 -31.03 -3.44
C ASP A 35 -0.43 -30.30 -3.02
N GLY A 36 -0.46 -28.98 -3.26
CA GLY A 36 -1.67 -28.16 -3.23
C GLY A 36 -2.40 -27.97 -1.89
N GLY A 37 -1.84 -28.40 -0.76
CA GLY A 37 -2.45 -28.21 0.56
C GLY A 37 -2.17 -26.83 1.15
N LEU A 38 -3.21 -26.17 1.67
CA LEU A 38 -3.13 -24.91 2.44
C LEU A 38 -2.02 -24.98 3.50
N ILE A 39 -0.82 -24.50 3.17
CA ILE A 39 0.26 -24.34 4.14
C ILE A 39 -0.24 -23.31 5.14
N LYS A 40 -0.39 -23.71 6.41
CA LYS A 40 -0.66 -22.77 7.51
C LYS A 40 0.42 -21.70 7.45
N MET A 41 0.03 -20.47 7.09
CA MET A 41 0.92 -19.31 6.91
C MET A 41 1.46 -18.76 8.25
N ASP A 42 1.83 -19.64 9.17
CA ASP A 42 2.44 -19.31 10.45
C ASP A 42 3.83 -19.95 10.49
N GLY A 43 4.80 -19.31 9.82
CA GLY A 43 6.21 -19.72 9.84
C GLY A 43 6.99 -19.38 8.57
N ASP A 44 8.29 -19.65 8.60
CA ASP A 44 9.18 -19.54 7.44
C ASP A 44 8.94 -20.70 6.47
N VAL A 45 8.84 -20.39 5.19
CA VAL A 45 8.74 -21.34 4.09
C VAL A 45 10.09 -21.39 3.36
N TYR A 46 10.51 -22.58 2.98
CA TYR A 46 11.79 -22.84 2.32
C TYR A 46 11.56 -23.28 0.88
N CYS A 47 12.32 -22.72 -0.06
CA CYS A 47 12.35 -23.22 -1.44
C CYS A 47 13.24 -24.46 -1.52
N LEU A 48 12.72 -25.55 -2.07
CA LEU A 48 13.48 -26.79 -2.26
C LEU A 48 14.50 -26.68 -3.42
N ASN A 49 14.25 -25.81 -4.40
CA ASN A 49 15.15 -25.61 -5.54
C ASN A 49 16.37 -24.73 -5.22
N CYS A 50 16.20 -23.64 -4.45
CA CYS A 50 17.28 -22.69 -4.19
C CYS A 50 17.64 -22.49 -2.71
N GLY A 51 16.97 -23.19 -1.79
CA GLY A 51 17.20 -23.11 -0.35
C GLY A 51 16.78 -21.79 0.30
N TYR A 52 16.20 -20.86 -0.46
CA TYR A 52 15.78 -19.55 0.05
C TYR A 52 14.61 -19.70 1.03
N SER A 53 14.71 -19.07 2.19
CA SER A 53 13.65 -19.05 3.20
C SER A 53 12.97 -17.68 3.23
N TRP A 54 11.65 -17.65 3.30
CA TRP A 54 10.88 -16.42 3.49
C TRP A 54 9.61 -16.67 4.28
N ASN A 55 9.14 -15.62 4.93
CA ASN A 55 7.84 -15.64 5.58
C ASN A 55 6.78 -15.13 4.58
N PRO A 56 5.83 -15.97 4.14
CA PRO A 56 4.81 -15.56 3.17
C PRO A 56 3.89 -14.47 3.73
N LYS A 57 3.69 -14.40 5.05
CA LYS A 57 2.88 -13.36 5.69
C LYS A 57 3.55 -12.00 5.59
N GLU A 58 4.85 -11.93 5.88
CA GLU A 58 5.63 -10.69 5.74
C GLU A 58 5.73 -10.25 4.29
N GLN A 59 5.85 -11.18 3.35
CA GLN A 59 5.88 -10.86 1.93
C GLN A 59 4.54 -10.29 1.43
N ILE A 60 3.42 -10.86 1.87
CA ILE A 60 2.09 -10.31 1.58
C ILE A 60 1.95 -8.92 2.18
N LEU A 61 2.37 -8.72 3.43
CA LEU A 61 2.38 -7.40 4.09
C LEU A 61 3.23 -6.38 3.32
N GLN A 62 4.45 -6.74 2.92
CA GLN A 62 5.31 -5.86 2.11
C GLN A 62 4.68 -5.53 0.76
N SER A 63 4.05 -6.50 0.10
CA SER A 63 3.35 -6.26 -1.17
C SER A 63 2.14 -5.34 -1.00
N LEU A 64 1.43 -5.43 0.14
CA LEU A 64 0.32 -4.55 0.49
C LEU A 64 0.83 -3.12 0.76
N ASP A 65 1.92 -2.97 1.52
CA ASP A 65 2.54 -1.66 1.80
C ASP A 65 3.01 -0.97 0.52
N VAL A 66 3.68 -1.69 -0.38
CA VAL A 66 4.11 -1.16 -1.69
C VAL A 66 2.89 -0.74 -2.53
N GLN A 67 1.82 -1.53 -2.48
CA GLN A 67 0.59 -1.22 -3.21
C GLN A 67 -0.16 -0.03 -2.61
N GLU A 68 -0.16 0.12 -1.29
CA GLU A 68 -0.71 1.29 -0.59
C GLU A 68 0.08 2.55 -0.91
N GLN A 69 1.42 2.49 -0.91
CA GLN A 69 2.27 3.62 -1.30
C GLN A 69 2.04 4.01 -2.76
N ALA A 70 1.93 3.03 -3.67
CA ALA A 70 1.63 3.27 -5.08
C ALA A 70 0.24 3.87 -5.29
N ASP A 71 -0.77 3.43 -4.53
CA ASP A 71 -2.10 4.02 -4.57
C ASP A 71 -2.13 5.43 -3.96
N ALA A 72 -1.36 5.69 -2.89
CA ALA A 72 -1.22 7.02 -2.27
C ALA A 72 -0.57 8.03 -3.23
N LEU A 73 0.50 7.63 -3.92
CA LEU A 73 1.15 8.45 -4.98
C LEU A 73 0.17 8.79 -6.12
N ASN A 74 -0.76 7.88 -6.41
CA ASN A 74 -1.75 8.06 -7.48
C ASN A 74 -3.06 8.69 -7.01
N PHE A 75 -3.24 8.89 -5.69
CA PHE A 75 -4.47 9.42 -5.11
C PHE A 75 -4.85 10.77 -5.73
N GLY A 76 -3.91 11.72 -5.80
CA GLY A 76 -4.15 13.05 -6.37
C GLY A 76 -4.65 12.99 -7.82
N LYS A 77 -3.92 12.29 -8.70
CA LYS A 77 -4.28 12.15 -10.13
C LYS A 77 -5.57 11.35 -10.36
N ARG A 78 -5.87 10.38 -9.49
CA ARG A 78 -7.08 9.56 -9.60
C ARG A 78 -8.31 10.33 -9.11
N LYS A 79 -8.16 11.08 -8.02
CA LYS A 79 -9.16 12.02 -7.47
C LYS A 79 -9.53 13.12 -8.46
N GLU A 80 -8.54 13.75 -9.09
CA GLU A 80 -8.78 14.81 -10.08
C GLU A 80 -9.60 14.27 -11.28
N ARG A 81 -9.21 13.11 -11.82
CA ARG A 81 -9.97 12.44 -12.88
C ARG A 81 -11.39 12.04 -12.44
N PHE A 82 -11.56 11.66 -11.18
CA PHE A 82 -12.89 11.41 -10.61
C PHE A 82 -13.75 12.68 -10.63
N TYR A 83 -13.23 13.83 -10.18
CA TYR A 83 -13.96 15.11 -10.22
C TYR A 83 -14.39 15.47 -11.64
N THR A 84 -13.46 15.43 -12.60
CA THR A 84 -13.77 15.75 -14.00
C THR A 84 -14.89 14.87 -14.56
N LYS A 85 -14.87 13.55 -14.26
CA LYS A 85 -15.92 12.65 -14.76
C LYS A 85 -17.24 12.82 -14.02
N PHE A 86 -17.20 13.15 -12.73
CA PHE A 86 -18.40 13.40 -11.93
C PHE A 86 -19.11 14.69 -12.39
N GLU A 87 -18.36 15.77 -12.57
CA GLU A 87 -18.87 17.08 -13.02
C GLU A 87 -19.33 17.06 -14.48
N ALA A 88 -18.70 16.26 -15.33
CA ALA A 88 -19.16 16.01 -16.70
C ALA A 88 -20.42 15.09 -16.79
N GLY A 89 -21.01 14.70 -15.65
CA GLY A 89 -22.19 13.83 -15.60
C GLY A 89 -21.93 12.36 -15.96
N ASN A 90 -20.67 11.96 -16.16
CA ASN A 90 -20.31 10.59 -16.50
C ASN A 90 -20.11 9.74 -15.23
N PHE A 91 -21.21 9.49 -14.52
CA PHE A 91 -21.22 8.83 -13.21
C PHE A 91 -20.67 7.39 -13.25
N ARG A 92 -20.83 6.69 -14.37
CA ARG A 92 -20.32 5.32 -14.54
C ARG A 92 -18.79 5.29 -14.53
N LEU A 93 -18.16 6.23 -15.24
CA LEU A 93 -16.71 6.37 -15.25
C LEU A 93 -16.19 6.97 -13.93
N ALA A 94 -16.90 7.95 -13.36
CA ALA A 94 -16.55 8.51 -12.06
C ALA A 94 -16.49 7.42 -10.99
N ARG A 95 -17.49 6.53 -10.91
CA ARG A 95 -17.52 5.44 -9.92
C ARG A 95 -16.30 4.51 -9.99
N ARG A 96 -15.76 4.26 -11.19
CA ARG A 96 -14.54 3.43 -11.36
C ARG A 96 -13.27 4.13 -10.90
N LEU A 97 -13.24 5.45 -11.05
CA LEU A 97 -12.11 6.29 -10.68
C LEU A 97 -12.15 6.72 -9.21
N LEU A 98 -13.19 6.32 -8.46
CA LEU A 98 -13.32 6.70 -7.06
C LEU A 98 -12.13 6.17 -6.23
N PRO A 99 -11.41 7.04 -5.51
CA PRO A 99 -10.36 6.64 -4.58
C PRO A 99 -10.87 5.65 -3.52
N LYS A 100 -9.97 4.80 -3.00
CA LYS A 100 -10.31 3.74 -2.05
C LYS A 100 -10.91 4.31 -0.76
N GLU A 101 -10.38 5.44 -0.32
CA GLU A 101 -10.73 6.22 0.86
C GLU A 101 -12.21 6.63 0.86
N ALA A 102 -12.77 6.90 -0.32
CA ALA A 102 -14.17 7.31 -0.48
C ALA A 102 -15.13 6.15 -0.81
N ARG A 103 -14.64 4.90 -0.97
CA ARG A 103 -15.50 3.75 -1.32
C ARG A 103 -16.51 3.40 -0.23
N LEU A 104 -16.14 3.58 1.04
CA LEU A 104 -17.06 3.35 2.16
C LEU A 104 -18.26 4.29 2.08
N ILE A 105 -18.00 5.56 1.77
CA ILE A 105 -19.04 6.59 1.63
C ILE A 105 -19.89 6.33 0.38
N LEU A 106 -19.29 5.88 -0.72
CA LEU A 106 -20.04 5.44 -1.89
C LEU A 106 -21.04 4.33 -1.56
N LYS A 107 -20.67 3.36 -0.70
CA LYS A 107 -21.55 2.27 -0.30
C LYS A 107 -22.67 2.73 0.63
N ARG A 108 -22.39 3.67 1.53
CA ARG A 108 -23.34 4.13 2.55
C ARG A 108 -24.30 5.21 2.04
N ASP A 109 -23.74 6.27 1.43
CA ASP A 109 -24.44 7.52 1.15
C ASP A 109 -24.45 7.87 -0.36
N GLY A 110 -23.79 7.05 -1.19
CA GLY A 110 -23.79 7.16 -2.64
C GLY A 110 -22.68 8.05 -3.22
N LEU A 111 -22.70 8.18 -4.55
CA LEU A 111 -21.59 8.79 -5.31
C LEU A 111 -21.47 10.31 -5.06
N ARG A 112 -22.59 10.99 -4.85
CA ARG A 112 -22.61 12.43 -4.54
C ARG A 112 -21.99 12.72 -3.17
N ALA A 113 -22.30 11.91 -2.17
CA ALA A 113 -21.70 12.03 -0.85
C ALA A 113 -20.18 11.78 -0.89
N ALA A 114 -19.74 10.78 -1.68
CA ALA A 114 -18.32 10.52 -1.90
C ALA A 114 -17.59 11.71 -2.55
N TYR A 115 -18.24 12.43 -3.48
CA TYR A 115 -17.72 13.67 -4.05
C TYR A 115 -17.59 14.79 -3.00
N VAL A 116 -18.63 15.03 -2.21
CA VAL A 116 -18.62 16.07 -1.17
C VAL A 116 -17.55 15.79 -0.11
N TYR A 117 -17.40 14.53 0.30
CA TYR A 117 -16.36 14.13 1.23
C TYR A 117 -14.96 14.44 0.70
N LEU A 118 -14.66 14.04 -0.54
CA LEU A 118 -13.35 14.30 -1.14
C LEU A 118 -13.07 15.81 -1.26
N LYS A 119 -14.07 16.63 -1.62
CA LYS A 119 -13.99 18.10 -1.62
C LYS A 119 -13.72 18.68 -0.23
N SER A 120 -14.32 18.12 0.82
CA SER A 120 -14.08 18.57 2.20
C SER A 120 -12.66 18.29 2.66
N LEU A 121 -12.08 17.14 2.28
CA LEU A 121 -10.68 16.83 2.55
C LEU A 121 -9.74 17.84 1.88
N ASP A 122 -10.04 18.27 0.65
CA ASP A 122 -9.24 19.27 -0.06
C ASP A 122 -9.24 20.62 0.68
N THR A 123 -10.39 21.02 1.21
CA THR A 123 -10.52 22.30 1.93
C THR A 123 -9.70 22.29 3.21
N VAL A 124 -9.74 21.18 3.96
CA VAL A 124 -8.94 21.01 5.18
C VAL A 124 -7.43 21.02 4.89
N ILE A 125 -7.01 20.37 3.80
CA ILE A 125 -5.60 20.33 3.39
C ILE A 125 -5.12 21.74 2.98
N ASP A 126 -5.92 22.49 2.25
CA ASP A 126 -5.58 23.85 1.82
C ASP A 126 -5.50 24.82 3.01
N ASP A 127 -6.43 24.74 3.96
CA ASP A 127 -6.40 25.55 5.19
C ASP A 127 -5.17 25.23 6.05
N PHE A 128 -4.84 23.94 6.20
CA PHE A 128 -3.63 23.53 6.91
C PHE A 128 -2.37 24.07 6.25
N LYS A 129 -2.26 23.94 4.92
CA LYS A 129 -1.12 24.44 4.15
C LYS A 129 -0.97 25.96 4.26
N ARG A 130 -2.08 26.70 4.21
CA ARG A 130 -2.09 28.16 4.37
C ARG A 130 -1.59 28.56 5.76
N THR A 131 -2.04 27.87 6.79
CA THR A 131 -1.67 28.15 8.18
C THR A 131 -0.18 27.88 8.40
N PHE A 132 0.34 26.78 7.85
CA PHE A 132 1.76 26.44 7.92
C PHE A 132 2.64 27.45 7.19
N TRP A 133 2.21 27.93 6.02
CA TRP A 133 2.92 28.97 5.27
C TRP A 133 3.00 30.30 6.04
N LEU A 134 1.90 30.72 6.66
CA LEU A 134 1.87 31.93 7.48
C LEU A 134 2.74 31.81 8.74
N ALA A 135 2.74 30.64 9.38
CA ALA A 135 3.64 30.34 10.50
C ALA A 135 5.11 30.38 10.07
N GLY A 136 5.44 29.82 8.90
CA GLY A 136 6.79 29.89 8.34
C GLY A 136 7.27 31.32 8.09
N ILE A 137 6.44 32.15 7.45
CA ILE A 137 6.77 33.57 7.20
C ILE A 137 7.00 34.32 8.51
N THR A 138 6.13 34.15 9.50
CA THR A 138 6.23 34.85 10.79
C THR A 138 7.50 34.48 11.56
N VAL A 139 7.86 33.19 11.60
CA VAL A 139 9.13 32.74 12.19
C VAL A 139 10.33 33.34 11.44
N THR A 140 10.28 33.36 10.11
CA THR A 140 11.38 33.91 9.29
C THR A 140 11.57 35.41 9.54
N LEU A 141 10.47 36.17 9.62
CA LEU A 141 10.50 37.59 9.95
C LEU A 141 11.04 37.87 11.35
N LEU A 142 10.70 37.04 12.34
CA LEU A 142 11.25 37.15 13.70
C LEU A 142 12.77 36.91 13.73
N ILE A 143 13.26 35.92 12.99
CA ILE A 143 14.70 35.64 12.90
C ILE A 143 15.44 36.81 12.24
N VAL A 144 14.93 37.31 11.11
CA VAL A 144 15.54 38.46 10.41
C VAL A 144 15.49 39.71 11.29
N GLY A 145 14.38 39.96 11.97
CA GLY A 145 14.23 41.07 12.92
C GLY A 145 15.21 41.00 14.09
N MET A 146 15.40 39.81 14.67
CA MET A 146 16.40 39.58 15.72
C MET A 146 17.82 39.83 15.21
N LEU A 147 18.19 39.28 14.04
CA LEU A 147 19.52 39.48 13.45
C LEU A 147 19.80 40.96 13.16
N ALA A 148 18.82 41.69 12.61
CA ALA A 148 18.93 43.11 12.35
C ALA A 148 19.06 43.95 13.64
N TYR A 149 18.44 43.50 14.74
CA TYR A 149 18.54 44.15 16.05
C TYR A 149 19.89 43.89 16.73
N THR A 150 20.45 42.69 16.59
CA THR A 150 21.74 42.33 17.20
C THR A 150 22.97 42.85 16.43
N CYS A 151 22.83 43.17 15.14
CA CYS A 151 23.91 43.72 14.31
C CYS A 151 23.93 45.26 14.27
N ARG A 152 23.16 45.93 15.13
CA ARG A 152 23.12 47.40 15.28
C ARG A 152 23.72 47.80 16.62
#